data_AF-A0AA36M4W5-F1
#
_entry.id   AF-A0AA36M4W5-F1
#
_cell.length_a   1.000
_cell.length_b   1.000
_cell.length_c   1.000
_cell.angle_alpha   90.00
_cell.angle_beta   90.00
_cell.angle_gamma   90.00
#
_symmetry.space_group_name_H-M   'P 1'
#
loop_
_entity.id
_entity.type
_entity.pdbx_description
1 polymer ?
#
loop_
_entity_poly.entity_id
_entity_poly.type
_entity_poly.pdbx_seq_one_letter_code
_entity_poly.pdbx_strand_id
1 'polypeptide(L)'
;MGKSRATMAIPVPKPGKDQSDVDNAASTVQYYIDNKMAVDLSIVIVNYGNCSFSSWPHTVVYDALTTEPDQLSRYVDESICDPTYATQPPVYPTLPPASSANAGCECNHGTIWLDVFLLMEATTSMQSGIDGAINYIETAFMKLTIGQAEQYQTRFGVIRYASDVELIADLDTYKSTTDLLDLEIKIYDDLGTNIEGALKMATDRFNSSVHRIAARPVVIIVGNSYRSGAYNDPSQAAAGFRENGGAIITLEYVQEHGLEVPELRSLASPNYNLTNEKNDGTYLLVNDLRDLLCKANCFCRKNWQEYNLDKWNAPQGGCYYPVSIPDIQPSAQQACTHNHNSTLTLVEDSAKNSFLTSIFPSKTEFWLGLTNDGDGWKWQGGYSTGYTNWGPDQPGSGRCAYMQQYSGFRYVRTKKKKKLKKYDIKYYIS
;
A
#
# COMPACT_ATOMS: atom_id res chain seq x y z
N MET A 1 -31.70 5.14 52.15
CA MET A 1 -32.11 6.44 51.59
C MET A 1 -30.87 7.32 51.50
N GLY A 2 -30.38 7.53 50.27
CA GLY A 2 -29.29 8.44 49.93
C GLY A 2 -29.32 8.56 48.41
N LYS A 3 -29.79 9.70 47.92
CA LYS A 3 -30.15 9.93 46.52
C LYS A 3 -28.87 10.11 45.70
N SER A 4 -28.60 9.21 44.74
CA SER A 4 -27.59 9.46 43.71
C SER A 4 -28.10 10.56 42.79
N ARG A 5 -27.68 11.80 43.05
CA ARG A 5 -27.96 12.96 42.18
C ARG A 5 -26.79 13.11 41.21
N ALA A 6 -27.00 12.83 39.93
CA ALA A 6 -26.06 13.22 38.90
C ALA A 6 -26.17 14.73 38.66
N THR A 7 -25.07 15.46 38.74
CA THR A 7 -24.99 16.88 38.36
C THR A 7 -23.88 17.03 37.33
N MET A 8 -24.20 17.61 36.18
CA MET A 8 -23.26 17.89 35.09
C MET A 8 -22.82 19.35 35.19
N ALA A 9 -21.52 19.59 35.35
CA ALA A 9 -20.94 20.93 35.26
C ALA A 9 -20.00 20.96 34.05
N ILE A 10 -20.22 21.90 33.14
CA ILE A 10 -19.42 22.09 31.93
C ILE A 10 -18.76 23.48 32.04
N PRO A 11 -17.42 23.58 32.05
CA PRO A 11 -16.76 24.88 32.04
C PRO A 11 -16.89 25.54 30.67
N VAL A 12 -17.10 26.87 30.64
CA VAL A 12 -17.19 27.67 29.41
C VAL A 12 -15.81 28.24 29.07
N PRO A 13 -15.18 27.89 27.95
CA PRO A 13 -13.97 28.55 27.49
C PRO A 13 -14.31 29.85 26.75
N LYS A 14 -13.49 30.89 26.94
CA LYS A 14 -13.56 32.12 26.13
C LYS A 14 -12.79 31.94 24.82
N PRO A 15 -13.11 32.70 23.75
CA PRO A 15 -12.58 32.40 22.42
C PRO A 15 -11.09 32.78 22.30
N GLY A 16 -10.23 31.81 21.98
CA GLY A 16 -8.86 32.07 21.49
C GLY A 16 -7.74 31.12 21.98
N LYS A 17 -7.60 29.97 21.29
CA LYS A 17 -6.46 29.03 21.15
C LYS A 17 -5.99 28.09 22.30
N ASP A 18 -5.78 26.84 21.84
CA ASP A 18 -4.87 25.75 22.26
C ASP A 18 -5.20 24.82 23.45
N GLN A 19 -4.61 23.61 23.36
CA GLN A 19 -4.59 22.46 24.30
C GLN A 19 -4.58 22.85 25.79
N SER A 20 -4.09 24.03 26.15
CA SER A 20 -4.12 24.53 27.53
C SER A 20 -5.54 24.67 28.10
N ASP A 21 -6.56 24.91 27.27
CA ASP A 21 -7.96 24.97 27.73
C ASP A 21 -8.52 23.58 28.07
N VAL A 22 -8.08 22.56 27.34
CA VAL A 22 -8.36 21.14 27.62
C VAL A 22 -7.69 20.72 28.92
N ASP A 23 -6.43 21.14 29.11
CA ASP A 23 -5.65 20.82 30.30
C ASP A 23 -6.19 21.54 31.56
N ASN A 24 -6.66 22.79 31.42
CA ASN A 24 -7.30 23.55 32.50
C ASN A 24 -8.67 22.99 32.88
N ALA A 25 -9.48 22.55 31.91
CA ALA A 25 -10.75 21.89 32.17
C ALA A 25 -10.55 20.52 32.85
N ALA A 26 -9.56 19.75 32.41
CA ALA A 26 -9.17 18.50 33.07
C ALA A 26 -8.67 18.73 34.52
N SER A 27 -7.81 19.73 34.74
CA SER A 27 -7.30 20.11 36.07
C SER A 27 -8.43 20.55 37.01
N THR A 28 -9.45 21.23 36.49
CA THR A 28 -10.59 21.69 37.28
C THR A 28 -11.49 20.51 37.70
N VAL A 29 -11.72 19.55 36.80
CA VAL A 29 -12.45 18.31 37.13
C VAL A 29 -11.69 17.50 38.19
N GLN A 30 -10.36 17.40 38.05
CA GLN A 30 -9.51 16.71 39.02
C GLN A 30 -9.56 17.38 40.40
N TYR A 31 -9.54 18.71 40.48
CA TYR A 31 -9.69 19.45 41.74
C TYR A 31 -11.00 19.12 42.50
N TYR A 32 -12.12 18.98 41.78
CA TYR A 32 -13.42 18.65 42.40
C TYR A 32 -13.51 17.20 42.89
N ILE A 33 -12.82 16.27 42.22
CA ILE A 33 -12.67 14.89 42.66
C ILE A 33 -11.81 14.83 43.93
N ASP A 34 -10.65 15.50 43.92
CA ASP A 34 -9.67 15.43 45.00
C ASP A 34 -10.16 16.09 46.30
N ASN A 35 -10.95 17.16 46.20
CA ASN A 35 -11.55 17.84 47.37
C ASN A 35 -12.86 17.20 47.84
N LYS A 36 -13.22 16.01 47.33
CA LYS A 36 -14.47 15.30 47.66
C LYS A 36 -15.72 16.16 47.48
N MET A 37 -15.70 17.06 46.51
CA MET A 37 -16.88 17.85 46.11
C MET A 37 -17.71 17.11 45.06
N ALA A 38 -17.10 16.15 44.37
CA ALA A 38 -17.73 15.20 43.44
C ALA A 38 -17.96 13.81 44.08
N VAL A 39 -18.45 13.78 45.31
CA VAL A 39 -18.85 12.54 45.99
C VAL A 39 -20.28 12.20 45.59
N ASP A 40 -20.49 11.08 44.91
CA ASP A 40 -21.77 10.54 44.39
C ASP A 40 -22.12 10.79 42.90
N LEU A 41 -21.13 10.97 42.03
CA LEU A 41 -21.35 10.94 40.57
C LEU A 41 -21.21 9.51 40.02
N SER A 42 -22.20 9.05 39.26
CA SER A 42 -22.15 7.75 38.57
C SER A 42 -21.48 7.85 37.19
N ILE A 43 -21.57 9.01 36.54
CA ILE A 43 -21.04 9.28 35.19
C ILE A 43 -20.67 10.77 35.11
N VAL A 44 -19.46 11.05 34.60
CA VAL A 44 -19.02 12.39 34.17
C VAL A 44 -18.72 12.30 32.67
N ILE A 45 -19.38 13.11 31.85
CA ILE A 45 -19.15 13.18 30.40
C ILE A 45 -18.48 14.52 30.12
N VAL A 46 -17.24 14.48 29.65
CA VAL A 46 -16.51 15.65 29.15
C VAL A 46 -16.30 15.44 27.66
N ASN A 47 -16.86 16.33 26.85
CA ASN A 47 -16.76 16.30 25.39
C ASN A 47 -15.63 17.23 24.93
N TYR A 48 -14.72 16.73 24.11
CA TYR A 48 -13.73 17.52 23.38
C TYR A 48 -13.93 17.31 21.87
N GLY A 49 -15.00 17.89 21.33
CA GLY A 49 -15.31 17.85 19.91
C GLY A 49 -14.57 18.94 19.13
N ASN A 50 -14.01 18.58 17.96
CA ASN A 50 -13.55 19.51 16.93
C ASN A 50 -14.74 19.91 16.06
N CYS A 51 -15.40 21.03 16.37
CA CYS A 51 -16.21 21.84 15.46
C CYS A 51 -16.25 23.26 16.05
N SER A 52 -15.80 24.26 15.29
CA SER A 52 -15.89 25.72 15.50
C SER A 52 -16.56 26.22 16.80
N PHE A 53 -15.73 26.73 17.72
CA PHE A 53 -16.01 27.18 19.10
C PHE A 53 -16.96 28.39 19.30
N SER A 54 -18.07 28.53 18.58
CA SER A 54 -18.87 29.78 18.65
C SER A 54 -20.38 29.66 18.91
N SER A 55 -20.90 28.54 19.43
CA SER A 55 -22.34 28.51 19.74
C SER A 55 -22.73 27.50 20.83
N TRP A 56 -22.57 27.88 22.10
CA TRP A 56 -23.27 27.21 23.20
C TRP A 56 -23.80 28.25 24.20
N PRO A 57 -25.12 28.46 24.29
CA PRO A 57 -25.75 28.89 25.53
C PRO A 57 -26.60 27.74 26.12
N HIS A 58 -26.67 27.76 27.45
CA HIS A 58 -27.52 26.95 28.35
C HIS A 58 -26.96 25.61 28.84
N THR A 59 -27.00 25.45 30.16
CA THR A 59 -26.86 24.17 30.85
C THR A 59 -28.25 23.53 30.95
N VAL A 60 -28.41 22.32 30.43
CA VAL A 60 -29.63 21.52 30.60
C VAL A 60 -29.33 20.35 31.53
N VAL A 61 -30.17 20.17 32.56
CA VAL A 61 -30.01 19.15 33.60
C VAL A 61 -31.10 18.10 33.44
N TYR A 62 -30.71 16.83 33.34
CA TYR A 62 -31.64 15.70 33.19
C TYR A 62 -31.56 14.77 34.41
N ASP A 63 -32.71 14.26 34.85
CA ASP A 63 -32.80 13.28 35.94
C ASP A 63 -32.65 11.86 35.40
N ALA A 64 -31.48 11.27 35.65
CA ALA A 64 -31.09 9.95 35.19
C ALA A 64 -31.98 8.80 35.72
N LEU A 65 -32.85 9.04 36.71
CA LEU A 65 -33.81 8.03 37.17
C LEU A 65 -35.09 7.97 36.31
N THR A 66 -35.32 8.98 35.47
CA THR A 66 -36.56 9.11 34.69
C THR A 66 -36.33 9.16 33.18
N THR A 67 -35.09 9.40 32.73
CA THR A 67 -34.74 9.43 31.32
C THR A 67 -34.07 8.12 30.91
N GLU A 68 -34.63 7.42 29.93
CA GLU A 68 -34.02 6.19 29.42
C GLU A 68 -32.64 6.47 28.79
N PRO A 69 -31.63 5.59 28.98
CA PRO A 69 -30.28 5.79 28.47
C PRO A 69 -30.21 6.01 26.94
N ASP A 70 -31.09 5.34 26.19
CA ASP A 70 -31.19 5.48 24.73
C ASP A 70 -31.71 6.88 24.33
N GLN A 71 -32.54 7.52 25.16
CA GLN A 71 -32.98 8.90 24.93
C GLN A 71 -31.89 9.91 25.28
N LEU A 72 -31.11 9.68 26.33
CA LEU A 72 -29.95 10.51 26.67
C LEU A 72 -28.90 10.50 25.55
N SER A 73 -28.59 9.32 24.98
CA SER A 73 -27.72 9.20 23.80
C SER A 73 -28.25 9.97 22.60
N ARG A 74 -29.57 9.91 22.37
CA ARG A 74 -30.22 10.59 21.24
C ARG A 74 -30.27 12.10 21.42
N TYR A 75 -30.48 12.59 22.65
CA TYR A 75 -30.44 14.02 22.96
C TYR A 75 -29.03 14.59 22.79
N VAL A 76 -27.99 13.82 23.11
CA VAL A 76 -26.59 14.19 22.85
C VAL A 76 -26.32 14.21 21.33
N ASP A 77 -26.76 13.21 20.58
CA ASP A 77 -26.62 13.19 19.11
C ASP A 77 -27.40 14.32 18.41
N GLU A 78 -28.62 14.62 18.85
CA GLU A 78 -29.47 15.68 18.28
C GLU A 78 -28.98 17.09 18.60
N SER A 79 -28.31 17.31 19.74
CA SER A 79 -27.72 18.61 20.09
C SER A 79 -26.36 18.85 19.42
N ILE A 80 -25.80 17.84 18.74
CA ILE A 80 -24.55 17.93 17.97
C ILE A 80 -24.82 18.44 16.54
N CYS A 81 -26.04 18.32 16.00
CA CYS A 81 -26.36 18.73 14.62
C CYS A 81 -27.86 19.11 14.47
N ASP A 82 -28.20 20.40 14.51
CA ASP A 82 -29.54 20.86 14.09
C ASP A 82 -29.61 20.95 12.54
N PRO A 83 -30.56 20.28 11.85
CA PRO A 83 -30.69 20.29 10.38
C PRO A 83 -31.35 21.54 9.79
N THR A 84 -31.70 22.55 10.59
CA THR A 84 -32.50 23.71 10.10
C THR A 84 -31.75 24.68 9.17
N TYR A 85 -30.51 24.38 8.75
CA TYR A 85 -29.76 25.17 7.76
C TYR A 85 -29.31 24.35 6.54
N ALA A 86 -30.24 23.81 5.75
CA ALA A 86 -29.91 23.36 4.39
C ALA A 86 -31.16 23.37 3.49
N THR A 87 -31.49 24.52 2.90
CA THR A 87 -32.38 24.58 1.74
C THR A 87 -31.53 24.71 0.48
N GLN A 88 -31.45 23.64 -0.33
CA GLN A 88 -31.74 23.62 -1.78
C GLN A 88 -31.63 22.16 -2.33
N PRO A 89 -32.47 21.74 -3.31
CA PRO A 89 -32.44 20.36 -3.84
C PRO A 89 -31.29 20.14 -4.84
N PRO A 90 -30.75 18.91 -4.97
CA PRO A 90 -29.63 18.63 -5.86
C PRO A 90 -30.07 18.53 -7.33
N VAL A 91 -29.32 19.17 -8.22
CA VAL A 91 -29.26 18.82 -9.65
C VAL A 91 -28.35 17.61 -9.78
N TYR A 92 -28.85 16.51 -10.37
CA TYR A 92 -28.07 15.28 -10.59
C TYR A 92 -27.20 15.41 -11.85
N PRO A 93 -25.87 15.27 -11.75
CA PRO A 93 -25.05 14.87 -12.88
C PRO A 93 -25.17 13.35 -13.07
N THR A 94 -25.39 12.93 -14.31
CA THR A 94 -25.23 11.53 -14.74
C THR A 94 -23.78 11.08 -14.55
N LEU A 95 -23.62 9.87 -13.99
CA LEU A 95 -22.38 9.24 -13.60
C LEU A 95 -21.39 9.07 -14.77
N PRO A 96 -20.10 9.40 -14.59
CA PRO A 96 -19.06 8.79 -15.40
C PRO A 96 -19.07 7.26 -15.16
N PRO A 97 -18.77 6.45 -16.18
CA PRO A 97 -18.45 5.04 -15.98
C PRO A 97 -17.33 4.93 -14.94
N ALA A 98 -17.40 3.91 -14.08
CA ALA A 98 -16.37 3.62 -13.09
C ALA A 98 -15.00 3.68 -13.76
N SER A 99 -14.23 4.74 -13.49
CA SER A 99 -12.93 4.89 -14.10
C SER A 99 -11.99 3.93 -13.39
N SER A 100 -11.52 2.92 -14.12
CA SER A 100 -10.28 2.18 -13.84
C SER A 100 -9.02 3.08 -13.82
N ALA A 101 -9.17 4.40 -13.80
CA ALA A 101 -8.11 5.40 -13.94
C ALA A 101 -7.40 5.76 -12.62
N ASN A 102 -7.77 5.16 -11.48
CA ASN A 102 -7.13 5.42 -10.18
C ASN A 102 -6.25 4.25 -9.68
N ALA A 103 -5.80 3.37 -10.57
CA ALA A 103 -4.63 2.56 -10.26
C ALA A 103 -3.41 3.46 -10.46
N GLY A 104 -2.78 3.94 -9.39
CA GLY A 104 -1.61 4.85 -9.39
C GLY A 104 -0.33 4.30 -10.03
N CYS A 105 -0.47 3.49 -11.08
CA CYS A 105 0.55 2.79 -11.85
C CYS A 105 0.52 3.16 -13.33
N GLU A 106 -0.07 4.32 -13.67
CA GLU A 106 0.09 4.90 -15.01
C GLU A 106 1.57 5.19 -15.26
N CYS A 107 2.08 4.73 -16.41
CA CYS A 107 3.49 4.83 -16.74
C CYS A 107 3.82 6.25 -17.19
N ASN A 108 4.60 6.96 -16.37
CA ASN A 108 5.23 8.22 -16.73
C ASN A 108 6.75 8.09 -16.58
N HIS A 109 7.46 8.00 -17.71
CA HIS A 109 8.91 7.80 -17.73
C HIS A 109 9.69 8.88 -16.97
N GLY A 110 9.21 10.13 -16.98
CA GLY A 110 9.89 11.25 -16.30
C GLY A 110 9.74 11.25 -14.78
N THR A 111 8.90 10.37 -14.23
CA THR A 111 8.65 10.27 -12.79
C THR A 111 8.95 8.87 -12.23
N ILE A 112 9.63 8.01 -13.01
CA ILE A 112 10.06 6.70 -12.53
C ILE A 112 11.01 6.89 -11.36
N TRP A 113 10.68 6.24 -10.25
CA TRP A 113 11.32 6.37 -8.96
C TRP A 113 11.85 5.02 -8.50
N LEU A 114 13.02 4.66 -9.03
CA LEU A 114 13.69 3.39 -8.78
C LEU A 114 15.16 3.62 -8.41
N ASP A 115 15.73 2.68 -7.68
CA ASP A 115 17.19 2.56 -7.54
C ASP A 115 17.61 1.32 -8.34
N VAL A 116 18.41 1.52 -9.39
CA VAL A 116 18.71 0.50 -10.38
C VAL A 116 20.20 0.18 -10.41
N PHE A 117 20.55 -1.09 -10.31
CA PHE A 117 21.88 -1.58 -10.69
C PHE A 117 21.84 -2.34 -12.01
N LEU A 118 22.69 -1.95 -12.95
CA LEU A 118 23.02 -2.72 -14.13
C LEU A 118 24.13 -3.72 -13.77
N LEU A 119 23.85 -5.02 -13.87
CA LEU A 119 24.85 -6.08 -13.84
C LEU A 119 25.18 -6.43 -15.29
N MET A 120 26.36 -6.04 -15.77
CA MET A 120 26.80 -6.28 -17.14
C MET A 120 27.85 -7.39 -17.19
N GLU A 121 27.57 -8.45 -17.95
CA GLU A 121 28.58 -9.45 -18.30
C GLU A 121 29.65 -8.81 -19.19
N ALA A 122 30.92 -8.93 -18.78
CA ALA A 122 32.05 -8.35 -19.48
C ALA A 122 33.14 -9.40 -19.75
N THR A 123 32.73 -10.53 -20.28
CA THR A 123 33.57 -11.65 -20.71
C THR A 123 33.88 -11.55 -22.21
N THR A 124 34.83 -12.37 -22.67
CA THR A 124 35.12 -12.51 -24.12
C THR A 124 33.89 -12.95 -24.93
N SER A 125 32.96 -13.68 -24.32
CA SER A 125 31.68 -14.05 -24.95
C SER A 125 30.73 -12.88 -25.18
N MET A 126 31.02 -11.68 -24.66
CA MET A 126 30.26 -10.44 -24.93
C MET A 126 30.98 -9.50 -25.91
N GLN A 127 32.16 -9.88 -26.44
CA GLN A 127 33.05 -8.94 -27.13
C GLN A 127 32.47 -8.25 -28.36
N SER A 128 31.61 -8.92 -29.12
CA SER A 128 30.94 -8.35 -30.29
C SER A 128 29.59 -7.70 -29.95
N GLY A 129 29.03 -7.96 -28.77
CA GLY A 129 27.68 -7.57 -28.38
C GLY A 129 27.60 -6.48 -27.32
N ILE A 130 28.67 -6.23 -26.56
CA ILE A 130 28.63 -5.35 -25.39
C ILE A 130 28.25 -3.91 -25.74
N ASP A 131 28.77 -3.36 -26.85
CA ASP A 131 28.46 -1.98 -27.27
C ASP A 131 26.98 -1.86 -27.66
N GLY A 132 26.42 -2.88 -28.32
CA GLY A 132 25.00 -2.92 -28.65
C GLY A 132 24.12 -2.98 -27.40
N ALA A 133 24.53 -3.78 -26.41
CA ALA A 133 23.84 -3.89 -25.13
C ALA A 133 23.91 -2.60 -24.30
N ILE A 134 25.08 -1.95 -24.22
CA ILE A 134 25.24 -0.64 -23.54
C ILE A 134 24.35 0.41 -24.20
N ASN A 135 24.43 0.55 -25.54
CA ASN A 135 23.61 1.48 -26.29
C ASN A 135 22.11 1.26 -26.07
N TYR A 136 21.66 0.00 -25.98
CA TYR A 136 20.28 -0.34 -25.67
C TYR A 136 19.85 0.18 -24.29
N ILE A 137 20.68 -0.05 -23.26
CA ILE A 137 20.42 0.43 -21.90
C ILE A 137 20.41 1.97 -21.87
N GLU A 138 21.45 2.62 -22.38
CA GLU A 138 21.52 4.09 -22.44
C GLU A 138 20.28 4.68 -23.11
N THR A 139 19.94 4.17 -24.30
CA THR A 139 18.77 4.66 -25.06
C THR A 139 17.49 4.48 -24.26
N ALA A 140 17.32 3.37 -23.52
CA ALA A 140 16.14 3.16 -22.67
C ALA A 140 16.06 4.24 -21.58
N PHE A 141 17.17 4.50 -20.90
CA PHE A 141 17.26 5.46 -19.80
C PHE A 141 17.24 6.92 -20.24
N MET A 142 17.49 7.25 -21.51
CA MET A 142 17.39 8.63 -22.04
C MET A 142 16.01 9.29 -21.84
N LYS A 143 14.93 8.51 -21.71
CA LYS A 143 13.58 9.03 -21.42
C LYS A 143 13.23 9.06 -19.93
N LEU A 144 14.09 8.50 -19.09
CA LEU A 144 13.96 8.57 -17.64
C LEU A 144 14.67 9.82 -17.12
N THR A 145 14.29 10.25 -15.92
CA THR A 145 14.98 11.31 -15.20
C THR A 145 15.96 10.68 -14.22
N ILE A 146 17.24 10.64 -14.60
CA ILE A 146 18.32 10.22 -13.70
C ILE A 146 18.69 11.38 -12.78
N GLY A 147 18.84 11.10 -11.50
CA GLY A 147 19.29 12.10 -10.54
C GLY A 147 19.18 11.62 -9.10
N GLN A 148 19.49 12.52 -8.18
CA GLN A 148 19.69 12.22 -6.77
C GLN A 148 18.55 12.70 -5.86
N ALA A 149 17.50 13.33 -6.41
CA ALA A 149 16.36 13.78 -5.63
C ALA A 149 15.62 12.60 -4.96
N GLU A 150 14.94 12.88 -3.84
CA GLU A 150 14.26 11.86 -3.05
C GLU A 150 13.07 11.22 -3.77
N GLN A 151 12.42 11.94 -4.69
CA GLN A 151 11.24 11.47 -5.42
C GLN A 151 11.35 11.78 -6.92
N TYR A 152 10.63 11.00 -7.73
CA TYR A 152 10.47 11.19 -9.19
C TYR A 152 11.77 11.16 -10.00
N GLN A 153 12.85 10.64 -9.43
CA GLN A 153 14.12 10.44 -10.12
C GLN A 153 14.62 9.02 -9.90
N THR A 154 15.26 8.46 -10.91
CA THR A 154 15.91 7.16 -10.86
C THR A 154 17.38 7.34 -10.49
N ARG A 155 17.89 6.54 -9.54
CA ARG A 155 19.33 6.39 -9.28
C ARG A 155 19.83 5.19 -10.06
N PHE A 156 21.02 5.31 -10.65
CA PHE A 156 21.59 4.29 -11.52
C PHE A 156 23.01 3.97 -11.07
N GLY A 157 23.32 2.68 -10.96
CA GLY A 157 24.66 2.17 -10.66
C GLY A 157 25.01 1.04 -11.62
N VAL A 158 26.29 0.73 -11.73
CA VAL A 158 26.83 -0.24 -12.68
C VAL A 158 27.81 -1.15 -11.97
N ILE A 159 27.57 -2.45 -12.10
CA ILE A 159 28.45 -3.51 -11.64
C ILE A 159 28.79 -4.36 -12.87
N ARG A 160 30.08 -4.56 -13.07
CA ARG A 160 30.61 -5.45 -14.09
C ARG A 160 30.86 -6.83 -13.49
N TYR A 161 30.54 -7.90 -14.22
CA TYR A 161 30.85 -9.26 -13.79
C TYR A 161 31.49 -10.12 -14.89
N ALA A 162 32.45 -10.95 -14.48
CA ALA A 162 33.06 -12.07 -15.19
C ALA A 162 33.33 -13.17 -14.13
N SER A 163 34.52 -13.78 -14.03
CA SER A 163 34.90 -14.54 -12.81
C SER A 163 34.93 -13.63 -11.58
N ASP A 164 35.47 -12.42 -11.77
CA ASP A 164 35.51 -11.36 -10.78
C ASP A 164 34.33 -10.39 -10.95
N VAL A 165 33.98 -9.70 -9.86
CA VAL A 165 32.88 -8.75 -9.79
C VAL A 165 33.42 -7.40 -9.34
N GLU A 166 33.06 -6.34 -10.05
CA GLU A 166 33.57 -4.99 -9.78
C GLU A 166 32.46 -3.94 -9.87
N LEU A 167 32.42 -3.05 -8.88
CA LEU A 167 31.58 -1.86 -8.91
C LEU A 167 32.22 -0.79 -9.79
N ILE A 168 31.60 -0.51 -10.94
CA ILE A 168 32.06 0.54 -11.86
C ILE A 168 31.53 1.90 -11.40
N ALA A 169 30.27 1.95 -10.97
CA ALA A 169 29.59 3.16 -10.51
C ALA A 169 28.56 2.80 -9.43
N ASP A 170 28.58 3.53 -8.31
CA ASP A 170 27.55 3.40 -7.26
C ASP A 170 26.35 4.31 -7.57
N LEU A 171 25.25 4.16 -6.83
CA LEU A 171 23.95 4.81 -7.10
C LEU A 171 23.99 6.36 -7.05
N ASP A 172 25.01 6.96 -6.45
CA ASP A 172 25.24 8.41 -6.36
C ASP A 172 26.19 8.97 -7.42
N THR A 173 26.73 8.10 -8.29
CA THR A 173 27.73 8.47 -9.31
C THR A 173 27.09 9.31 -10.43
N TYR A 174 26.02 8.80 -11.05
CA TYR A 174 25.31 9.48 -12.13
C TYR A 174 24.26 10.45 -11.56
N LYS A 175 24.31 11.72 -11.99
CA LYS A 175 23.49 12.82 -11.47
C LYS A 175 22.54 13.40 -12.50
N SER A 176 22.72 13.03 -13.77
CA SER A 176 21.86 13.44 -14.88
C SER A 176 21.76 12.34 -15.92
N THR A 177 20.72 12.39 -16.74
CA THR A 177 20.51 11.42 -17.83
C THR A 177 21.63 11.48 -18.88
N THR A 178 22.26 12.65 -19.06
CA THR A 178 23.40 12.80 -19.98
C THR A 178 24.68 12.18 -19.46
N ASP A 179 24.83 12.01 -18.13
CA ASP A 179 26.01 11.36 -17.55
C ASP A 179 26.09 9.88 -17.95
N LEU A 180 24.96 9.26 -18.34
CA LEU A 180 24.94 7.89 -18.82
C LEU A 180 25.55 7.71 -20.21
N LEU A 181 25.71 8.77 -21.01
CA LEU A 181 26.36 8.69 -22.32
C LEU A 181 27.86 8.43 -22.22
N ASP A 182 28.45 8.58 -21.03
CA ASP A 182 29.84 8.30 -20.73
C ASP A 182 30.02 6.88 -20.15
N LEU A 183 29.01 6.02 -20.22
CA LEU A 183 29.07 4.65 -19.70
C LEU A 183 30.02 3.79 -20.53
N GLU A 184 31.19 3.48 -19.97
CA GLU A 184 32.16 2.57 -20.56
C GLU A 184 32.35 1.34 -19.67
N ILE A 185 32.18 0.14 -20.23
CA ILE A 185 32.42 -1.13 -19.52
C ILE A 185 33.45 -1.93 -20.32
N LYS A 186 34.64 -2.12 -19.73
CA LYS A 186 35.73 -2.84 -20.37
C LYS A 186 35.50 -4.36 -20.29
N ILE A 187 35.85 -5.08 -21.35
CA ILE A 187 35.80 -6.55 -21.35
C ILE A 187 37.07 -7.12 -20.71
N TYR A 188 36.91 -8.23 -19.99
CA TYR A 188 37.99 -9.07 -19.52
C TYR A 188 38.30 -10.20 -20.51
N ASP A 189 39.57 -10.58 -20.59
CA ASP A 189 40.01 -11.81 -21.25
C ASP A 189 39.69 -13.02 -20.35
N ASP A 190 38.40 -13.26 -20.14
CA ASP A 190 37.83 -14.25 -19.23
C ASP A 190 36.55 -14.85 -19.83
N LEU A 191 36.21 -16.07 -19.39
CA LEU A 191 35.03 -16.85 -19.73
C LEU A 191 34.15 -17.17 -18.51
N GLY A 192 34.58 -16.83 -17.29
CA GLY A 192 33.79 -17.06 -16.08
C GLY A 192 32.62 -16.09 -15.93
N THR A 193 31.56 -16.55 -15.25
CA THR A 193 30.34 -15.76 -15.01
C THR A 193 29.89 -15.85 -13.54
N ASN A 194 30.09 -14.77 -12.79
CA ASN A 194 29.80 -14.68 -11.35
C ASN A 194 28.59 -13.77 -11.08
N ILE A 195 27.43 -14.18 -11.59
CA ILE A 195 26.16 -13.46 -11.40
C ILE A 195 25.78 -13.43 -9.91
N GLU A 196 26.05 -14.50 -9.16
CA GLU A 196 25.74 -14.56 -7.72
C GLU A 196 26.50 -13.48 -6.95
N GLY A 197 27.81 -13.33 -7.19
CA GLY A 197 28.62 -12.28 -6.57
C GLY A 197 28.16 -10.88 -6.96
N ALA A 198 27.79 -10.67 -8.22
CA ALA A 198 27.27 -9.40 -8.71
C ALA A 198 25.93 -9.02 -8.05
N LEU A 199 25.03 -10.00 -7.90
CA LEU A 199 23.75 -9.78 -7.24
C LEU A 199 23.90 -9.54 -5.73
N LYS A 200 24.82 -10.26 -5.06
CA LYS A 200 25.17 -10.01 -3.66
C LYS A 200 25.72 -8.60 -3.49
N MET A 201 26.66 -8.18 -4.35
CA MET A 201 27.20 -6.83 -4.33
C MET A 201 26.10 -5.77 -4.50
N ALA A 202 25.20 -5.93 -5.48
CA ALA A 202 24.06 -5.01 -5.65
C ALA A 202 23.17 -4.97 -4.39
N THR A 203 22.87 -6.14 -3.82
CA THR A 203 22.05 -6.26 -2.60
C THR A 203 22.69 -5.54 -1.41
N ASP A 204 24.01 -5.67 -1.23
CA ASP A 204 24.75 -4.97 -0.18
C ASP A 204 24.72 -3.45 -0.39
N ARG A 205 24.81 -2.99 -1.65
CA ARG A 205 24.72 -1.57 -2.00
C ARG A 205 23.32 -1.00 -1.78
N PHE A 206 22.27 -1.78 -2.03
CA PHE A 206 20.91 -1.41 -1.65
C PHE A 206 20.70 -1.34 -0.12
N ASN A 207 21.56 -1.96 0.69
CA ASN A 207 21.50 -1.81 2.14
C ASN A 207 22.38 -0.66 2.68
N SER A 208 23.08 0.07 1.80
CA SER A 208 23.93 1.19 2.17
C SER A 208 23.13 2.49 2.37
N SER A 209 23.76 3.51 2.96
CA SER A 209 23.16 4.85 3.11
C SER A 209 22.86 5.56 1.80
N VAL A 210 23.36 5.06 0.66
CA VAL A 210 23.15 5.63 -0.67
C VAL A 210 21.80 5.21 -1.25
N HIS A 211 21.23 4.09 -0.80
CA HIS A 211 19.92 3.62 -1.23
C HIS A 211 18.77 4.36 -0.53
N ARG A 212 17.71 4.67 -1.27
CA ARG A 212 16.49 5.25 -0.71
C ARG A 212 15.60 4.15 -0.15
N ILE A 213 15.31 4.21 1.15
CA ILE A 213 14.44 3.25 1.87
C ILE A 213 13.10 3.01 1.16
N ALA A 214 12.56 4.02 0.47
CA ALA A 214 11.24 3.96 -0.15
C ALA A 214 11.27 3.71 -1.67
N ALA A 215 12.44 3.75 -2.33
CA ALA A 215 12.56 3.38 -3.74
C ALA A 215 12.70 1.86 -3.86
N ARG A 216 12.06 1.26 -4.86
CA ARG A 216 12.21 -0.18 -5.09
C ARG A 216 13.59 -0.48 -5.67
N PRO A 217 14.34 -1.46 -5.12
CA PRO A 217 15.59 -1.91 -5.70
C PRO A 217 15.31 -2.74 -6.96
N VAL A 218 15.98 -2.40 -8.05
CA VAL A 218 15.86 -3.10 -9.34
C VAL A 218 17.24 -3.48 -9.85
N VAL A 219 17.35 -4.71 -10.33
CA VAL A 219 18.58 -5.21 -10.95
C VAL A 219 18.29 -5.54 -12.41
N ILE A 220 19.09 -5.01 -13.33
CA ILE A 220 19.07 -5.39 -14.75
C ILE A 220 20.29 -6.26 -15.01
N ILE A 221 20.09 -7.55 -15.27
CA ILE A 221 21.16 -8.49 -15.59
C ILE A 221 21.26 -8.63 -17.11
N VAL A 222 22.41 -8.31 -17.68
CA VAL A 222 22.67 -8.42 -19.12
C VAL A 222 23.78 -9.44 -19.33
N GLY A 223 23.52 -10.45 -20.15
CA GLY A 223 24.51 -11.49 -20.44
C GLY A 223 24.14 -12.42 -21.58
N ASN A 224 25.12 -13.21 -22.00
CA ASN A 224 25.06 -14.18 -23.11
C ASN A 224 25.41 -15.61 -22.64
N SER A 225 25.74 -15.84 -21.37
CA SER A 225 25.97 -17.20 -20.89
C SER A 225 25.66 -17.38 -19.40
N TYR A 226 24.85 -18.40 -19.09
CA TYR A 226 24.60 -18.85 -17.72
C TYR A 226 24.49 -20.38 -17.68
N ARG A 227 25.07 -20.99 -16.63
CA ARG A 227 24.99 -22.42 -16.33
C ARG A 227 24.61 -22.63 -14.87
N SER A 228 23.44 -23.20 -14.65
CA SER A 228 22.88 -23.58 -13.36
C SER A 228 23.66 -24.72 -12.73
N GLY A 229 23.81 -24.69 -11.40
CA GLY A 229 24.50 -25.73 -10.64
C GLY A 229 26.04 -25.67 -10.63
N ALA A 230 26.65 -24.61 -11.14
CA ALA A 230 28.07 -24.32 -10.91
C ALA A 230 28.32 -23.78 -9.49
N TYR A 231 29.58 -23.67 -9.06
CA TYR A 231 29.99 -23.21 -7.72
C TYR A 231 29.42 -21.82 -7.31
N ASN A 232 28.98 -21.00 -8.28
CA ASN A 232 28.38 -19.67 -8.09
C ASN A 232 26.94 -19.63 -8.64
N ASP A 233 26.04 -20.49 -8.15
CA ASP A 233 24.63 -20.51 -8.59
C ASP A 233 23.85 -19.28 -8.06
N PRO A 234 23.44 -18.33 -8.91
CA PRO A 234 22.69 -17.14 -8.53
C PRO A 234 21.23 -17.43 -8.14
N SER A 235 20.71 -18.65 -8.33
CA SER A 235 19.28 -18.95 -8.16
C SER A 235 18.76 -18.59 -6.77
N GLN A 236 19.51 -18.92 -5.71
CA GLN A 236 19.13 -18.59 -4.33
C GLN A 236 19.23 -17.08 -4.05
N ALA A 237 20.30 -16.43 -4.52
CA ALA A 237 20.47 -14.99 -4.37
C ALA A 237 19.36 -14.22 -5.11
N ALA A 238 18.98 -14.67 -6.31
CA ALA A 238 17.89 -14.10 -7.10
C ALA A 238 16.53 -14.31 -6.44
N ALA A 239 16.26 -15.50 -5.91
CA ALA A 239 15.05 -15.77 -5.12
C ALA A 239 14.97 -14.86 -3.91
N GLY A 240 16.03 -14.79 -3.09
CA GLY A 240 16.07 -13.92 -1.91
C GLY A 240 15.93 -12.44 -2.24
N PHE A 241 16.55 -11.96 -3.32
CA PHE A 241 16.39 -10.56 -3.75
C PHE A 241 14.94 -10.23 -4.14
N ARG A 242 14.27 -11.13 -4.89
CA ARG A 242 12.86 -10.98 -5.25
C ARG A 242 11.94 -11.04 -4.03
N GLU A 243 12.18 -11.99 -3.12
CA GLU A 243 11.41 -12.14 -1.87
C GLU A 243 11.52 -10.92 -0.95
N ASN A 244 12.65 -10.21 -0.99
CA ASN A 244 12.86 -8.96 -0.25
C ASN A 244 12.25 -7.72 -0.94
N GLY A 245 11.47 -7.91 -2.02
CA GLY A 245 10.75 -6.84 -2.74
C GLY A 245 11.50 -6.28 -3.95
N GLY A 246 12.69 -6.79 -4.26
CA GLY A 246 13.45 -6.40 -5.45
C GLY A 246 12.83 -6.91 -6.75
N ALA A 247 13.10 -6.23 -7.85
CA ALA A 247 12.75 -6.71 -9.19
C ALA A 247 14.00 -7.03 -10.01
N ILE A 248 14.01 -8.18 -10.68
CA ILE A 248 15.11 -8.57 -11.57
C ILE A 248 14.61 -8.53 -13.00
N ILE A 249 15.20 -7.67 -13.82
CA ILE A 249 15.06 -7.68 -15.27
C ILE A 249 16.25 -8.45 -15.84
N THR A 250 16.02 -9.38 -16.75
CA THR A 250 17.11 -10.04 -17.48
C THR A 250 17.05 -9.69 -18.94
N LEU A 251 18.19 -9.33 -19.53
CA LEU A 251 18.37 -9.18 -20.96
C LEU A 251 19.34 -10.26 -21.43
N GLU A 252 18.80 -11.30 -22.05
CA GLU A 252 19.58 -12.30 -22.76
C GLU A 252 20.03 -11.69 -24.09
N TYR A 253 21.33 -11.54 -24.27
CA TYR A 253 21.90 -10.97 -25.48
C TYR A 253 22.59 -12.07 -26.29
N VAL A 254 21.82 -12.73 -27.15
CA VAL A 254 22.30 -13.81 -28.02
C VAL A 254 23.08 -13.22 -29.20
N GLN A 255 24.22 -13.81 -29.51
CA GLN A 255 25.03 -13.43 -30.67
C GLN A 255 24.71 -14.32 -31.87
N GLU A 256 24.97 -13.88 -33.11
CA GLU A 256 24.63 -14.57 -34.37
C GLU A 256 25.11 -16.04 -34.47
N HIS A 257 26.03 -16.48 -33.60
CA HIS A 257 26.55 -17.85 -33.53
C HIS A 257 26.56 -18.41 -32.09
N GLY A 258 25.78 -17.81 -31.18
CA GLY A 258 25.65 -18.23 -29.78
C GLY A 258 24.71 -19.42 -29.61
N LEU A 259 24.96 -20.24 -28.60
CA LEU A 259 23.98 -21.24 -28.16
C LEU A 259 22.88 -20.50 -27.39
N GLU A 260 21.60 -20.81 -27.65
CA GLU A 260 20.47 -20.37 -26.81
C GLU A 260 20.80 -20.66 -25.33
N VAL A 261 20.56 -19.69 -24.45
CA VAL A 261 20.84 -19.81 -23.01
C VAL A 261 19.52 -19.93 -22.26
N PRO A 262 18.96 -21.14 -22.10
CA PRO A 262 17.63 -21.32 -21.52
C PRO A 262 17.48 -20.88 -20.04
N GLU A 263 18.53 -20.38 -19.40
CA GLU A 263 18.60 -20.25 -17.94
C GLU A 263 18.65 -18.81 -17.41
N LEU A 264 19.07 -17.77 -18.16
CA LEU A 264 19.15 -16.41 -17.60
C LEU A 264 17.76 -15.89 -17.19
N ARG A 265 16.76 -16.16 -18.04
CA ARG A 265 15.34 -15.87 -17.79
C ARG A 265 14.79 -16.44 -16.47
N SER A 266 15.41 -17.49 -15.91
CA SER A 266 14.96 -18.09 -14.65
C SER A 266 15.25 -17.21 -13.43
N LEU A 267 16.22 -16.30 -13.57
CA LEU A 267 16.58 -15.33 -12.53
C LEU A 267 15.66 -14.11 -12.53
N ALA A 268 15.03 -13.80 -13.67
CA ALA A 268 14.13 -12.66 -13.81
C ALA A 268 12.94 -12.73 -12.85
N SER A 269 12.40 -11.58 -12.47
CA SER A 269 11.04 -11.52 -11.95
C SER A 269 10.05 -12.06 -12.99
N PRO A 270 8.89 -12.61 -12.59
CA PRO A 270 7.93 -13.20 -13.54
C PRO A 270 7.57 -12.23 -14.67
N ASN A 271 7.89 -12.61 -15.91
CA ASN A 271 7.73 -11.82 -17.14
C ASN A 271 8.71 -10.64 -17.34
N TYR A 272 9.74 -10.47 -16.50
CA TYR A 272 10.75 -9.41 -16.63
C TYR A 272 11.97 -9.89 -17.43
N ASN A 273 11.78 -10.77 -18.42
CA ASN A 273 12.85 -11.23 -19.30
C ASN A 273 12.71 -10.60 -20.68
N LEU A 274 13.84 -10.18 -21.23
CA LEU A 274 14.02 -9.65 -22.57
C LEU A 274 15.08 -10.49 -23.28
N THR A 275 14.94 -10.58 -24.59
CA THR A 275 15.95 -11.19 -25.47
C THR A 275 16.03 -10.40 -26.77
N ASN A 276 17.22 -10.27 -27.33
CA ASN A 276 17.43 -9.74 -28.68
C ASN A 276 17.10 -10.75 -29.79
N GLU A 277 17.01 -12.04 -29.45
CA GLU A 277 16.56 -13.10 -30.34
C GLU A 277 15.14 -13.54 -29.96
N LYS A 278 14.13 -12.97 -30.62
CA LYS A 278 12.73 -13.32 -30.37
C LYS A 278 12.27 -14.42 -31.33
N ASN A 279 11.59 -15.42 -30.78
CA ASN A 279 11.02 -16.56 -31.52
C ASN A 279 9.99 -16.16 -32.61
N ASP A 280 9.43 -14.96 -32.51
CA ASP A 280 8.47 -14.42 -33.48
C ASP A 280 9.13 -13.64 -34.63
N GLY A 281 10.46 -13.58 -34.66
CA GLY A 281 11.23 -12.86 -35.68
C GLY A 281 11.19 -11.33 -35.52
N THR A 282 10.65 -10.82 -34.40
CA THR A 282 10.66 -9.39 -34.10
C THR A 282 11.95 -8.97 -33.40
N TYR A 283 12.24 -7.67 -33.44
CA TYR A 283 13.43 -7.11 -32.80
C TYR A 283 13.17 -6.72 -31.35
N LEU A 284 14.22 -6.69 -30.54
CA LEU A 284 14.19 -6.08 -29.21
C LEU A 284 13.97 -4.57 -29.34
N LEU A 285 12.91 -4.06 -28.71
CA LEU A 285 12.58 -2.64 -28.75
C LEU A 285 13.02 -1.99 -27.45
N VAL A 286 13.53 -0.76 -27.54
CA VAL A 286 13.91 0.03 -26.37
C VAL A 286 12.72 0.27 -25.42
N ASN A 287 11.50 0.32 -25.98
CA ASN A 287 10.29 0.45 -25.19
C ASN A 287 10.02 -0.78 -24.32
N ASP A 288 10.50 -1.97 -24.69
CA ASP A 288 10.29 -3.19 -23.89
C ASP A 288 10.92 -3.02 -22.49
N LEU A 289 12.16 -2.50 -22.41
CA LEU A 289 12.81 -2.22 -21.12
C LEU A 289 12.14 -1.08 -20.36
N ARG A 290 11.70 -0.01 -21.05
CA ARG A 290 10.99 1.10 -20.40
C ARG A 290 9.67 0.65 -19.79
N ASP A 291 8.94 -0.21 -20.49
CA ASP A 291 7.70 -0.81 -20.00
C ASP A 291 7.97 -1.65 -18.76
N LEU A 292 9.01 -2.49 -18.75
CA LEU A 292 9.39 -3.27 -17.57
C LEU A 292 9.81 -2.38 -16.39
N LEU A 293 10.54 -1.29 -16.62
CA LEU A 293 10.87 -0.32 -15.58
C LEU A 293 9.62 0.38 -15.03
N CYS A 294 8.66 0.73 -15.88
CA CYS A 294 7.37 1.24 -15.45
C CYS A 294 6.59 0.22 -14.61
N LYS A 295 6.60 -1.06 -15.01
CA LYS A 295 5.98 -2.13 -14.21
C LYS A 295 6.71 -2.32 -12.87
N ALA A 296 8.04 -2.26 -12.85
CA ALA A 296 8.81 -2.31 -11.61
C ALA A 296 8.46 -1.15 -10.66
N ASN A 297 8.22 0.05 -11.22
CA ASN A 297 7.86 1.27 -10.50
C ASN A 297 6.43 1.25 -9.93
N CYS A 298 5.59 0.31 -10.37
CA CYS A 298 4.29 0.04 -9.77
C CYS A 298 4.46 -1.03 -8.68
N PHE A 299 4.64 -0.60 -7.42
CA PHE A 299 4.82 -1.51 -6.29
C PHE A 299 4.11 -1.00 -5.03
N CYS A 300 3.79 -1.93 -4.14
CA CYS A 300 3.21 -1.60 -2.85
C CYS A 300 4.26 -1.15 -1.84
N ARG A 301 3.84 -0.39 -0.83
CA ARG A 301 4.70 -0.09 0.32
C ARG A 301 5.17 -1.38 0.99
N LYS A 302 6.32 -1.35 1.66
CA LYS A 302 6.87 -2.50 2.37
C LYS A 302 5.84 -3.11 3.34
N ASN A 303 5.72 -4.44 3.32
CA ASN A 303 4.75 -5.24 4.10
C ASN A 303 3.28 -5.15 3.66
N TRP A 304 2.97 -4.51 2.54
CA TRP A 304 1.64 -4.53 1.95
C TRP A 304 1.53 -5.69 0.96
N GLN A 305 0.38 -6.35 0.96
CA GLN A 305 0.07 -7.44 0.05
C GLN A 305 -0.51 -6.87 -1.25
N GLU A 306 0.11 -7.24 -2.36
CA GLU A 306 -0.27 -6.82 -3.69
C GLU A 306 -1.39 -7.72 -4.23
N TYR A 307 -2.48 -7.09 -4.69
CA TYR A 307 -3.51 -7.78 -5.46
C TYR A 307 -3.26 -7.56 -6.94
N ASN A 308 -2.77 -8.62 -7.58
CA ASN A 308 -2.37 -8.58 -8.97
C ASN A 308 -3.52 -9.09 -9.86
N LEU A 309 -3.89 -8.27 -10.84
CA LEU A 309 -4.91 -8.60 -11.84
C LEU A 309 -4.30 -8.95 -13.20
N ASP A 310 -3.01 -8.70 -13.40
CA ASP A 310 -2.32 -8.90 -14.66
C ASP A 310 -1.17 -9.90 -14.58
N LYS A 311 -0.70 -10.33 -15.75
CA LYS A 311 0.44 -11.24 -15.88
C LYS A 311 1.75 -10.65 -15.34
N TRP A 312 1.82 -9.33 -15.12
CA TRP A 312 3.06 -8.63 -14.77
C TRP A 312 3.28 -8.54 -13.26
N ASN A 313 2.39 -9.15 -12.46
CA ASN A 313 2.38 -9.07 -11.00
C ASN A 313 2.41 -7.62 -10.49
N ALA A 314 1.84 -6.68 -11.25
CA ALA A 314 1.71 -5.31 -10.80
C ALA A 314 0.45 -5.19 -9.91
N PRO A 315 0.50 -4.45 -8.79
CA PRO A 315 -0.63 -4.27 -7.87
C PRO A 315 -1.75 -3.38 -8.43
N GLN A 316 -2.12 -3.58 -9.70
CA GLN A 316 -3.22 -2.88 -10.36
C GLN A 316 -4.56 -3.12 -9.69
N GLY A 317 -4.70 -4.25 -8.98
CA GLY A 317 -5.86 -4.56 -8.15
C GLY A 317 -5.84 -3.89 -6.77
N GLY A 318 -4.73 -3.25 -6.38
CA GLY A 318 -4.56 -2.53 -5.11
C GLY A 318 -3.49 -3.14 -4.20
N CYS A 319 -3.13 -2.37 -3.17
CA CYS A 319 -2.22 -2.77 -2.10
C CYS A 319 -3.02 -2.88 -0.81
N TYR A 320 -2.80 -3.96 -0.05
CA TYR A 320 -3.61 -4.29 1.12
C TYR A 320 -2.74 -4.55 2.35
N TYR A 321 -3.06 -3.91 3.47
CA TYR A 321 -2.34 -4.12 4.71
C TYR A 321 -3.25 -4.69 5.80
N PRO A 322 -3.10 -5.98 6.16
CA PRO A 322 -3.90 -6.57 7.23
C PRO A 322 -3.46 -6.02 8.58
N VAL A 323 -4.40 -5.47 9.34
CA VAL A 323 -4.14 -4.99 10.69
C VAL A 323 -4.46 -6.09 11.71
N SER A 324 -3.49 -6.38 12.57
CA SER A 324 -3.54 -7.48 13.56
C SER A 324 -4.34 -7.15 14.81
N ILE A 325 -4.69 -5.89 15.05
CA ILE A 325 -5.48 -5.45 16.19
C ILE A 325 -6.91 -5.17 15.70
N PRO A 326 -7.92 -5.94 16.14
CA PRO A 326 -9.29 -5.72 15.70
C PRO A 326 -9.90 -4.49 16.40
N ASP A 327 -10.83 -3.84 15.71
CA ASP A 327 -11.48 -2.62 16.21
C ASP A 327 -12.96 -2.56 15.76
N ILE A 328 -13.70 -1.55 16.21
CA ILE A 328 -14.98 -1.16 15.63
C ILE A 328 -14.75 -0.47 14.28
N GLN A 329 -15.69 -0.58 13.35
CA GLN A 329 -15.49 -0.14 11.96
C GLN A 329 -15.09 1.36 11.83
N PRO A 330 -15.71 2.31 12.55
CA PRO A 330 -15.32 3.72 12.43
C PRO A 330 -13.88 3.98 12.88
N SER A 331 -13.45 3.33 13.96
CA SER A 331 -12.08 3.44 14.48
C SER A 331 -11.08 2.73 13.55
N ALA A 332 -11.45 1.58 12.98
CA ALA A 332 -10.66 0.91 11.96
C ALA A 332 -10.46 1.79 10.72
N GLN A 333 -11.51 2.46 10.24
CA GLN A 333 -11.42 3.42 9.14
C GLN A 333 -10.50 4.59 9.47
N GLN A 334 -10.64 5.16 10.67
CA GLN A 334 -9.77 6.22 11.15
C GLN A 334 -8.31 5.75 11.18
N ALA A 335 -8.04 4.54 11.68
CA ALA A 335 -6.71 3.97 11.71
C ALA A 335 -6.12 3.80 10.29
N CYS A 336 -6.90 3.33 9.30
CA CYS A 336 -6.44 3.28 7.90
C CYS A 336 -6.03 4.67 7.40
N THR A 337 -6.85 5.69 7.64
CA THR A 337 -6.60 7.04 7.14
C THR A 337 -5.42 7.71 7.84
N HIS A 338 -5.33 7.64 9.18
CA HIS A 338 -4.28 8.31 9.94
C HIS A 338 -2.93 7.58 9.89
N ASN A 339 -2.93 6.26 10.03
CA ASN A 339 -1.67 5.51 10.14
C ASN A 339 -1.11 5.13 8.78
N HIS A 340 -1.99 4.88 7.80
CA HIS A 340 -1.60 4.30 6.52
C HIS A 340 -1.86 5.23 5.33
N ASN A 341 -2.56 6.35 5.52
CA ASN A 341 -3.05 7.19 4.42
C ASN A 341 -3.83 6.35 3.39
N SER A 342 -4.69 5.45 3.89
CA SER A 342 -5.52 4.54 3.09
C SER A 342 -6.97 4.52 3.61
N THR A 343 -7.79 3.65 3.03
CA THR A 343 -9.20 3.44 3.41
C THR A 343 -9.43 1.98 3.80
N LEU A 344 -10.54 1.67 4.48
CA LEU A 344 -10.93 0.27 4.62
C LEU A 344 -11.12 -0.39 3.25
N THR A 345 -10.83 -1.68 3.20
CA THR A 345 -10.84 -2.45 1.96
C THR A 345 -12.17 -2.36 1.21
N LEU A 346 -12.03 -2.12 -0.10
CA LEU A 346 -13.07 -2.15 -1.11
C LEU A 346 -13.07 -3.53 -1.79
N VAL A 347 -14.24 -4.09 -2.10
CA VAL A 347 -14.38 -5.37 -2.79
C VAL A 347 -15.29 -5.23 -3.99
N GLU A 348 -14.71 -5.32 -5.18
CA GLU A 348 -15.38 -5.02 -6.45
C GLU A 348 -15.89 -6.27 -7.17
N ASP A 349 -15.25 -7.43 -6.94
CA ASP A 349 -15.57 -8.67 -7.62
C ASP A 349 -15.24 -9.93 -6.78
N SER A 350 -15.57 -11.10 -7.32
CA SER A 350 -15.37 -12.39 -6.68
C SER A 350 -13.89 -12.81 -6.56
N ALA A 351 -13.03 -12.34 -7.47
CA ALA A 351 -11.61 -12.65 -7.45
C ALA A 351 -10.94 -11.87 -6.31
N LYS A 352 -11.24 -10.57 -6.17
CA LYS A 352 -10.79 -9.72 -5.07
C LYS A 352 -11.33 -10.21 -3.73
N ASN A 353 -12.59 -10.65 -3.68
CA ASN A 353 -13.15 -11.29 -2.49
C ASN A 353 -12.37 -12.57 -2.09
N SER A 354 -12.02 -13.42 -3.07
CA SER A 354 -11.27 -14.65 -2.81
C SER A 354 -9.86 -14.36 -2.28
N PHE A 355 -9.16 -13.38 -2.87
CA PHE A 355 -7.87 -12.90 -2.37
C PHE A 355 -7.97 -12.34 -0.94
N LEU A 356 -8.91 -11.43 -0.68
CA LEU A 356 -9.03 -10.83 0.65
C LEU A 356 -9.43 -11.88 1.72
N THR A 357 -10.20 -12.93 1.36
CA THR A 357 -10.48 -14.04 2.29
C THR A 357 -9.26 -14.89 2.63
N SER A 358 -8.22 -14.93 1.77
CA SER A 358 -7.02 -15.73 2.04
C SER A 358 -6.02 -15.02 2.96
N ILE A 359 -6.15 -13.70 3.14
CA ILE A 359 -5.25 -12.89 3.98
C ILE A 359 -5.37 -13.27 5.46
N PHE A 360 -6.59 -13.54 5.93
CA PHE A 360 -6.83 -13.96 7.31
C PHE A 360 -7.15 -15.47 7.40
N PRO A 361 -6.94 -16.10 8.57
CA PRO A 361 -7.36 -17.48 8.80
C PRO A 361 -8.84 -17.70 8.52
N SER A 362 -9.20 -18.92 8.13
CA SER A 362 -10.58 -19.27 7.80
C SER A 362 -11.58 -18.87 8.89
N LYS A 363 -12.75 -18.36 8.47
CA LYS A 363 -13.85 -17.87 9.33
C LYS A 363 -13.54 -16.58 10.12
N THR A 364 -12.39 -15.95 9.90
CA THR A 364 -12.10 -14.62 10.46
C THR A 364 -13.05 -13.58 9.86
N GLU A 365 -13.63 -12.75 10.71
CA GLU A 365 -14.48 -11.63 10.31
C GLU A 365 -13.64 -10.35 10.25
N PHE A 366 -13.76 -9.58 9.17
CA PHE A 366 -13.08 -8.31 9.04
C PHE A 366 -13.92 -7.24 8.33
N TRP A 367 -13.70 -5.98 8.70
CA TRP A 367 -14.49 -4.85 8.22
C TRP A 367 -14.24 -4.52 6.75
N LEU A 368 -15.32 -4.11 6.08
CA LEU A 368 -15.28 -3.48 4.75
C LEU A 368 -15.48 -1.96 4.89
N GLY A 369 -15.01 -1.22 3.88
CA GLY A 369 -15.28 0.21 3.74
C GLY A 369 -16.72 0.56 3.32
N LEU A 370 -17.61 -0.44 3.27
CA LEU A 370 -19.02 -0.25 2.89
C LEU A 370 -19.83 0.22 4.10
N THR A 371 -20.48 1.37 3.97
CA THR A 371 -21.33 1.97 5.02
C THR A 371 -22.74 2.24 4.52
N ASN A 372 -23.68 2.37 5.46
CA ASN A 372 -25.05 2.76 5.19
C ASN A 372 -25.52 3.78 6.23
N ASP A 373 -25.66 5.03 5.79
CA ASP A 373 -26.07 6.16 6.63
C ASP A 373 -27.59 6.38 6.65
N GLY A 374 -28.37 5.50 6.00
CA GLY A 374 -29.82 5.61 5.87
C GLY A 374 -30.29 5.78 4.43
N ASP A 375 -29.41 6.26 3.55
CA ASP A 375 -29.65 6.48 2.11
C ASP A 375 -29.15 5.32 1.23
N GLY A 376 -29.05 4.13 1.81
CA GLY A 376 -28.53 2.94 1.14
C GLY A 376 -27.02 2.74 1.31
N TRP A 377 -26.56 1.58 0.86
CA TRP A 377 -25.17 1.17 0.97
C TRP A 377 -24.28 1.92 -0.01
N LYS A 378 -23.12 2.40 0.46
CA LYS A 378 -22.17 3.16 -0.33
C LYS A 378 -20.74 2.75 0.02
N TRP A 379 -19.90 2.68 -1.00
CA TRP A 379 -18.46 2.60 -0.83
C TRP A 379 -17.87 4.00 -0.69
N GLN A 380 -16.84 4.15 0.13
CA GLN A 380 -16.05 5.38 0.16
C GLN A 380 -15.48 5.69 -1.23
N GLY A 381 -15.54 6.94 -1.67
CA GLY A 381 -15.07 7.34 -3.00
C GLY A 381 -16.09 7.17 -4.14
N GLY A 382 -17.32 6.74 -3.84
CA GLY A 382 -18.42 6.72 -4.82
C GLY A 382 -18.46 5.49 -5.72
N TYR A 383 -17.73 4.41 -5.39
CA TYR A 383 -17.78 3.15 -6.15
C TYR A 383 -19.15 2.49 -6.09
N SER A 384 -19.52 1.79 -7.17
CA SER A 384 -20.77 1.03 -7.27
C SER A 384 -20.79 -0.18 -6.34
N THR A 385 -21.93 -0.48 -5.72
CA THR A 385 -22.14 -1.63 -4.84
C THR A 385 -22.42 -2.93 -5.60
N GLY A 386 -21.92 -3.09 -6.84
CA GLY A 386 -22.33 -4.13 -7.77
C GLY A 386 -22.07 -5.58 -7.33
N TYR A 387 -21.03 -5.80 -6.51
CA TYR A 387 -20.75 -7.10 -5.88
C TYR A 387 -21.30 -7.12 -4.45
N THR A 388 -21.87 -8.24 -3.98
CA THR A 388 -22.55 -8.32 -2.66
C THR A 388 -22.33 -9.66 -1.92
N ASN A 389 -21.31 -10.44 -2.26
CA ASN A 389 -21.11 -11.79 -1.72
C ASN A 389 -19.94 -11.88 -0.71
N TRP A 390 -19.97 -11.02 0.32
CA TRP A 390 -18.86 -10.85 1.27
C TRP A 390 -18.92 -11.80 2.47
N GLY A 391 -20.11 -12.25 2.84
CA GLY A 391 -20.31 -13.10 4.01
C GLY A 391 -21.78 -13.41 4.23
N PRO A 392 -22.10 -14.30 5.19
CA PRO A 392 -23.48 -14.66 5.50
C PRO A 392 -24.31 -13.42 5.86
N ASP A 393 -25.42 -13.22 5.16
CA ASP A 393 -26.36 -12.11 5.38
C ASP A 393 -25.72 -10.71 5.26
N GLN A 394 -24.67 -10.56 4.45
CA GLN A 394 -24.03 -9.27 4.15
C GLN A 394 -24.41 -8.79 2.73
N PRO A 395 -24.73 -7.50 2.54
CA PRO A 395 -24.84 -6.48 3.58
C PRO A 395 -26.09 -6.69 4.46
N GLY A 396 -25.92 -6.61 5.78
CA GLY A 396 -26.97 -6.92 6.76
C GLY A 396 -27.92 -5.75 7.05
N SER A 397 -28.65 -5.81 8.17
CA SER A 397 -29.51 -4.72 8.64
C SER A 397 -28.77 -3.63 9.44
N GLY A 398 -27.45 -3.74 9.58
CA GLY A 398 -26.59 -2.76 10.26
C GLY A 398 -26.15 -1.60 9.36
N ARG A 399 -25.33 -0.70 9.91
CA ARG A 399 -24.71 0.43 9.19
C ARG A 399 -23.33 0.14 8.59
N CYS A 400 -22.73 -1.00 8.95
CA CYS A 400 -21.41 -1.41 8.52
C CYS A 400 -21.47 -2.84 7.98
N ALA A 401 -20.73 -3.14 6.92
CA ALA A 401 -20.60 -4.49 6.38
C ALA A 401 -19.25 -5.11 6.73
N TYR A 402 -19.22 -6.42 6.84
CA TYR A 402 -17.99 -7.19 7.07
C TYR A 402 -17.90 -8.37 6.09
N MET A 403 -16.73 -8.97 6.05
CA MET A 403 -16.40 -10.09 5.20
C MET A 403 -15.99 -11.31 6.04
N GLN A 404 -16.34 -12.51 5.59
CA GLN A 404 -16.00 -13.77 6.26
C GLN A 404 -15.97 -14.92 5.26
N GLN A 405 -14.93 -15.75 5.31
CA GLN A 405 -14.91 -16.99 4.54
C GLN A 405 -15.95 -17.99 5.09
N TYR A 406 -16.86 -18.49 4.25
CA TYR A 406 -17.87 -19.49 4.62
C TYR A 406 -17.95 -20.63 3.59
N SER A 407 -18.09 -21.87 4.06
CA SER A 407 -18.33 -23.05 3.21
C SER A 407 -19.84 -23.25 3.02
N GLY A 408 -20.27 -23.46 1.77
CA GLY A 408 -21.66 -23.39 1.28
C GLY A 408 -22.70 -24.41 1.79
N PHE A 409 -22.74 -24.73 3.09
CA PHE A 409 -23.92 -25.37 3.69
C PHE A 409 -24.75 -24.33 4.43
N ARG A 410 -25.87 -23.92 3.82
CA ARG A 410 -26.92 -23.12 4.46
C ARG A 410 -27.56 -23.93 5.58
N TYR A 411 -27.06 -23.78 6.81
CA TYR A 411 -27.87 -24.09 7.98
C TYR A 411 -28.72 -22.87 8.31
N VAL A 412 -30.03 -22.96 8.08
CA VAL A 412 -31.01 -22.04 8.65
C VAL A 412 -30.87 -22.13 10.17
N ARG A 413 -30.20 -21.15 10.79
CA ARG A 413 -30.14 -21.06 12.26
C ARG A 413 -31.51 -20.65 12.78
N THR A 414 -32.24 -21.59 13.37
CA THR A 414 -33.38 -21.29 14.23
C THR A 414 -32.93 -20.46 15.44
N LYS A 415 -33.72 -19.41 15.73
CA LYS A 415 -33.58 -18.38 16.76
C LYS A 415 -32.61 -18.71 17.91
N LYS A 416 -31.46 -18.02 17.97
CA LYS A 416 -30.58 -18.02 19.17
C LYS A 416 -31.04 -16.95 20.17
N LYS A 417 -31.11 -17.35 21.45
CA LYS A 417 -31.37 -16.50 22.63
C LYS A 417 -30.47 -15.24 22.61
N LYS A 418 -31.03 -14.08 23.00
CA LYS A 418 -30.32 -12.79 23.18
C LYS A 418 -29.05 -13.01 24.01
N LYS A 419 -27.88 -13.01 23.35
CA LYS A 419 -26.59 -12.81 24.02
C LYS A 419 -26.41 -11.30 24.22
N LEU A 420 -25.81 -10.88 25.34
CA LEU A 420 -25.43 -9.49 25.58
C LEU A 420 -24.69 -8.92 24.36
N LYS A 421 -24.98 -7.65 23.99
CA LYS A 421 -24.31 -6.93 22.90
C LYS A 421 -22.82 -6.82 23.22
N LYS A 422 -22.04 -7.79 22.74
CA LYS A 422 -20.59 -7.66 22.63
C LYS A 422 -20.34 -6.52 21.63
N TYR A 423 -19.50 -5.54 21.96
CA TYR A 423 -19.06 -4.55 20.99
C TYR A 423 -18.58 -5.27 19.73
N ASP A 424 -19.09 -4.85 18.58
CA ASP A 424 -18.85 -5.53 17.31
C ASP A 424 -17.43 -5.16 16.87
N ILE A 425 -16.45 -5.95 17.32
CA ILE A 425 -15.02 -5.72 17.12
C ILE A 425 -14.52 -6.78 16.14
N LYS A 426 -13.91 -6.36 15.04
CA LYS A 426 -13.44 -7.23 13.95
C LYS A 426 -12.07 -6.78 13.44
N TYR A 427 -11.35 -7.69 12.80
CA TYR A 427 -10.12 -7.33 12.09
C TYR A 427 -10.44 -6.38 10.92
N TYR A 428 -9.43 -5.81 10.30
CA TYR A 428 -9.64 -4.97 9.13
C TYR A 428 -8.40 -4.93 8.25
N ILE A 429 -8.61 -4.54 7.00
CA ILE A 429 -7.58 -4.41 5.98
C ILE A 429 -7.61 -2.97 5.48
N SER A 430 -6.44 -2.35 5.56
CA SER A 430 -6.13 -1.01 5.05
C SER A 430 -5.79 -1.02 3.57
#